data_AF-X0S680-F1
#
_entry.id   AF-X0S680-F1
#
_cell.length_a   1.000
_cell.length_b   1.000
_cell.length_c   1.000
_cell.angle_alpha   90.00
_cell.angle_beta   90.00
_cell.angle_gamma   90.00
#
_symmetry.space_group_name_H-M   'P 1'
#
loop_
_entity.id
_entity.type
_entity.pdbx_description
1 polymer ?
#
loop_
_entity_poly.entity_id
_entity_poly.type
_entity_poly.pdbx_seq_one_letter_code
_entity_poly.pdbx_strand_id
1 'polypeptide(L)'
;GLNSPFENLNIGKETILDNMILYIAWANSPAALADNPVCIMILDEAAKFPQATGKEADPYSLSKKRQRTFRTRSKLLITSSPVGQGDIFDAEFEKGDRNEWFAKCPLCGLSHIMKQVNVILDKTKSGHLLHQEVYRSGGHARYVCPDCRKAWNEYQRWEAVSQGRYAPDGCKVDPSGRIIGTIPVTSHHSARITAFMLHPAFQTIDDLAGDWANAITEKKKGNVKPLQDYINSQLAESWKETEKVTTSRVLRSHIGTYRKRTVPAGVQILTCGIDVQIDHVWVSVEGWGYLSEVWSIYEGRLETGDTKDLENYELLRKFLKTTWVSPDDDEMKFFIWKAAIDIGYRPGEVTDFISQCKELDLIPVRGDPSVRTRPYRTVKIAGGTMNRYDLNVNNYKNRLYRLLFGSPVPGPGYWHLHADTDDEVLSHLTAEEQRLVRHPRRQKYELVWTLKKEHRANHLWDCKIYSSFAAEQLGAHSLPDPKTIK
;
A
#
# COMPACT_ATOMS: atom_id res chain seq x y z
N GLY A 1 -34.03 47.46 7.36
CA GLY A 1 -32.91 47.23 8.29
C GLY A 1 -33.12 45.90 8.96
N LEU A 2 -32.40 44.88 8.52
CA LEU A 2 -32.29 43.60 9.22
C LEU A 2 -31.11 43.76 10.19
N ASN A 3 -31.38 44.12 11.43
CA ASN A 3 -30.40 43.93 12.51
C ASN A 3 -30.23 42.42 12.65
N SER A 4 -29.16 41.89 12.07
CA SER A 4 -28.86 40.47 12.03
C SER A 4 -28.33 40.02 13.40
N PRO A 5 -28.96 39.04 14.09
CA PRO A 5 -28.47 38.50 15.36
C PRO A 5 -27.16 37.70 15.23
N PHE A 6 -26.55 37.65 14.05
CA PHE A 6 -25.35 36.86 13.77
C PHE A 6 -24.01 37.60 13.96
N GLU A 7 -24.02 38.88 14.39
CA GLU A 7 -22.79 39.66 14.56
C GLU A 7 -21.90 39.19 15.74
N ASN A 8 -22.39 38.29 16.60
CA ASN A 8 -21.69 37.84 17.82
C ASN A 8 -21.51 36.32 17.93
N LEU A 9 -21.24 35.61 16.83
CA LEU A 9 -20.86 34.19 16.90
C LEU A 9 -19.48 34.03 17.56
N ASN A 10 -19.46 33.51 18.79
CA ASN A 10 -18.22 33.27 19.52
C ASN A 10 -17.68 31.86 19.27
N ILE A 11 -16.39 31.76 18.92
CA ILE A 11 -15.67 30.48 18.87
C ILE A 11 -14.99 30.25 20.22
N GLY A 12 -15.22 29.08 20.82
CA GLY A 12 -14.66 28.69 22.12
C GLY A 12 -15.37 29.30 23.34
N LYS A 13 -16.46 30.04 23.13
CA LYS A 13 -17.36 30.55 24.18
C LYS A 13 -18.81 30.29 23.77
N GLU A 14 -19.74 30.45 24.70
CA GLU A 14 -21.16 30.38 24.38
C GLU A 14 -21.65 31.57 23.55
N THR A 15 -22.53 31.26 22.61
CA THR A 15 -23.36 32.24 21.92
C THR A 15 -24.79 32.02 22.40
N ILE A 16 -25.37 33.01 23.08
CA ILE A 16 -26.74 32.96 23.56
C ILE A 16 -27.65 33.50 22.47
N LEU A 17 -28.60 32.67 22.02
CA LEU A 17 -29.66 33.01 21.08
C LEU A 17 -31.00 32.94 21.81
N ASP A 18 -32.06 33.51 21.22
CA ASP A 18 -33.37 33.68 21.86
C ASP A 18 -33.94 32.40 22.51
N ASN A 19 -33.69 31.24 21.89
CA ASN A 19 -34.23 29.96 22.34
C ASN A 19 -33.17 28.85 22.51
N MET A 20 -31.88 29.15 22.32
CA MET A 20 -30.82 28.15 22.41
C MET A 20 -29.45 28.76 22.73
N ILE A 21 -28.57 27.92 23.28
CA ILE A 21 -27.16 28.26 23.44
C ILE A 21 -26.36 27.47 22.42
N LEU A 22 -25.54 28.16 21.64
CA LEU A 22 -24.66 27.57 20.63
C LEU A 22 -23.22 27.59 21.12
N TYR A 23 -22.57 26.43 21.09
CA TYR A 23 -21.15 26.27 21.36
C TYR A 23 -20.44 25.86 20.07
N ILE A 24 -19.47 26.66 19.63
CA ILE A 24 -18.59 26.33 18.49
C ILE A 24 -17.19 26.09 19.04
N ALA A 25 -16.61 24.94 18.74
CA ALA A 25 -15.29 24.56 19.23
C ALA A 25 -14.50 23.83 18.15
N TRP A 26 -13.18 23.99 18.19
CA TRP A 26 -12.25 23.20 17.38
C TRP A 26 -11.94 21.88 18.08
N ALA A 27 -11.80 20.79 17.33
CA ALA A 27 -11.41 19.48 17.87
C ALA A 27 -10.07 19.53 18.65
N ASN A 28 -9.19 20.46 18.28
CA ASN A 28 -7.90 20.70 18.94
C ASN A 28 -7.99 21.50 20.26
N SER A 29 -9.19 21.83 20.74
CA SER A 29 -9.39 22.62 21.96
C SER A 29 -10.13 21.79 23.03
N PRO A 30 -9.42 20.96 23.81
CA PRO A 30 -10.05 20.03 24.74
C PRO A 30 -10.78 20.76 25.86
N ALA A 31 -10.23 21.88 26.34
CA ALA A 31 -10.87 22.74 27.33
C ALA A 31 -12.27 23.21 26.88
N ALA A 32 -12.43 23.60 25.61
CA ALA A 32 -13.72 24.02 25.07
C ALA A 32 -14.72 22.85 24.92
N LEU A 33 -14.24 21.64 24.65
CA LEU A 33 -15.06 20.43 24.51
C LEU A 33 -15.43 19.80 25.86
N ALA A 34 -14.64 20.08 26.90
CA ALA A 34 -14.77 19.48 28.23
C ALA A 34 -15.60 20.32 29.21
N ASP A 35 -16.07 21.50 28.81
CA ASP A 35 -16.63 22.46 29.75
C ASP A 35 -18.13 22.24 30.01
N ASN A 36 -18.96 22.28 28.96
CA ASN A 36 -20.41 22.39 29.13
C ASN A 36 -21.18 21.11 28.75
N PRO A 37 -22.29 20.79 29.45
CA PRO A 37 -23.21 19.73 29.03
C PRO A 37 -23.98 20.17 27.78
N VAL A 38 -24.01 19.32 26.74
CA VAL A 38 -24.59 19.64 25.43
C VAL A 38 -25.58 18.55 25.02
N CYS A 39 -26.80 18.94 24.66
CA CYS A 39 -27.87 18.00 24.28
C CYS A 39 -27.78 17.60 22.79
N ILE A 40 -27.58 18.57 21.90
CA ILE A 40 -27.46 18.36 20.45
C ILE A 40 -26.03 18.62 20.05
N MET A 41 -25.39 17.64 19.43
CA MET A 41 -23.98 17.69 19.07
C MET A 41 -23.81 17.34 17.60
N ILE A 42 -23.04 18.17 16.90
CA ILE A 42 -22.67 17.96 15.50
C ILE A 42 -21.15 17.92 15.45
N LEU A 43 -20.61 16.81 14.97
CA LEU A 43 -19.18 16.61 14.78
C LEU A 43 -18.91 16.55 13.28
N ASP A 44 -18.35 17.62 12.74
CA ASP A 44 -18.00 17.69 11.32
C ASP A 44 -16.53 17.31 11.10
N GLU A 45 -16.27 16.64 9.98
CA GLU A 45 -14.95 16.07 9.63
C GLU A 45 -14.36 15.17 10.72
N ALA A 46 -15.21 14.39 11.39
CA ALA A 46 -14.83 13.63 12.59
C ALA A 46 -13.69 12.62 12.36
N ALA A 47 -13.55 12.04 11.16
CA ALA A 47 -12.43 11.14 10.84
C ALA A 47 -11.07 11.85 10.84
N LYS A 48 -11.05 13.18 10.71
CA LYS A 48 -9.84 14.02 10.73
C LYS A 48 -9.48 14.53 12.13
N PHE A 49 -10.28 14.20 13.15
CA PHE A 49 -9.99 14.63 14.53
C PHE A 49 -8.67 14.03 15.04
N PRO A 50 -7.91 14.78 15.86
CA PRO A 50 -6.74 14.21 16.52
C PRO A 50 -7.21 13.12 17.50
N GLN A 51 -6.41 12.08 17.70
CA GLN A 51 -6.78 11.01 18.64
C GLN A 51 -6.46 11.35 20.11
N ALA A 52 -5.82 12.49 20.38
CA ALA A 52 -5.68 13.04 21.72
C ALA A 52 -5.45 14.54 21.60
N THR A 53 -5.96 15.28 22.58
CA THR A 53 -5.72 16.72 22.63
C THR A 53 -5.05 17.05 23.96
N GLY A 54 -3.73 17.26 23.94
CA GLY A 54 -2.93 17.46 25.15
C GLY A 54 -2.81 16.17 25.99
N LYS A 55 -3.20 16.23 27.27
CA LYS A 55 -3.23 15.08 28.19
C LYS A 55 -4.62 14.41 28.28
N GLU A 56 -5.60 14.88 27.55
CA GLU A 56 -6.99 14.41 27.63
C GLU A 56 -7.30 13.33 26.57
N ALA A 57 -8.46 12.69 26.72
CA ALA A 57 -8.99 11.72 25.75
C ALA A 57 -9.23 12.37 24.37
N ASP A 58 -9.51 11.54 23.35
CA ASP A 58 -9.81 12.05 22.02
C ASP A 58 -11.05 12.99 22.02
N PRO A 59 -11.09 14.01 21.16
CA PRO A 59 -12.17 15.00 21.08
C PRO A 59 -13.55 14.36 20.95
N TYR A 60 -13.64 13.28 20.18
CA TYR A 60 -14.88 12.58 19.94
C TYR A 60 -15.44 11.94 21.23
N SER A 61 -14.60 11.25 22.00
CA SER A 61 -14.95 10.69 23.30
C SER A 61 -15.28 11.76 24.34
N LEU A 62 -14.55 12.89 24.35
CA LEU A 62 -14.81 14.03 25.24
C LEU A 62 -16.18 14.66 24.95
N SER A 63 -16.48 14.83 23.66
CA SER A 63 -17.75 15.32 23.13
C SER A 63 -18.92 14.42 23.53
N LYS A 64 -18.83 13.10 23.30
CA LYS A 64 -19.88 12.14 23.72
C LYS A 64 -20.18 12.20 25.23
N LYS A 65 -19.17 12.46 26.08
CA LYS A 65 -19.37 12.59 27.53
C LYS A 65 -20.26 13.76 27.92
N ARG A 66 -20.39 14.81 27.09
CA ARG A 66 -21.25 15.97 27.36
C ARG A 66 -22.74 15.66 27.28
N GLN A 67 -23.10 14.56 26.61
CA GLN A 67 -24.48 14.12 26.44
C GLN A 67 -24.98 13.22 27.60
N ARG A 68 -24.11 12.86 28.57
CA ARG A 68 -24.43 11.89 29.64
C ARG A 68 -25.68 12.25 30.46
N THR A 69 -25.93 13.54 30.66
CA THR A 69 -27.08 14.06 31.42
C THR A 69 -28.38 14.10 30.61
N PHE A 70 -28.32 13.85 29.30
CA PHE A 70 -29.44 13.98 28.35
C PHE A 70 -29.87 12.65 27.71
N ARG A 71 -29.82 11.55 28.45
CA ARG A 71 -29.96 10.17 27.95
C ARG A 71 -31.12 9.91 26.98
N THR A 72 -32.28 10.52 27.19
CA THR A 72 -33.51 10.27 26.39
C THR A 72 -33.73 11.26 25.26
N ARG A 73 -32.97 12.37 25.22
CA ARG A 73 -33.18 13.46 24.25
C ARG A 73 -31.94 13.92 23.50
N SER A 74 -30.76 13.39 23.84
CA SER A 74 -29.52 13.76 23.18
C SER A 74 -29.54 13.33 21.72
N LYS A 75 -29.03 14.19 20.83
CA LYS A 75 -28.85 13.90 19.41
C LYS A 75 -27.39 14.12 19.04
N LEU A 76 -26.78 13.11 18.41
CA LEU A 76 -25.42 13.19 17.89
C LEU A 76 -25.47 13.00 16.38
N LEU A 77 -25.01 13.99 15.63
CA LEU A 77 -24.79 13.90 14.19
C LEU A 77 -23.28 13.92 13.94
N ILE A 78 -22.82 12.98 13.11
CA ILE A 78 -21.41 12.87 12.74
C ILE A 78 -21.35 12.93 11.21
N THR A 79 -20.61 13.89 10.68
CA THR A 79 -20.35 14.05 9.25
C THR A 79 -18.86 13.97 9.00
N SER A 80 -18.44 13.21 7.99
CA SER A 80 -17.02 13.11 7.62
C SER A 80 -16.89 12.40 6.27
N SER A 81 -15.84 12.74 5.52
CA SER A 81 -15.26 11.83 4.53
C SER A 81 -14.37 10.80 5.26
N PRO A 82 -14.36 9.52 4.86
CA PRO A 82 -13.35 8.57 5.34
C PRO A 82 -11.93 9.04 5.00
N VAL A 83 -10.97 8.74 5.87
CA VAL A 83 -9.55 9.05 5.66
C VAL A 83 -8.76 7.76 5.46
N GLY A 84 -9.05 6.73 6.25
CA GLY A 84 -8.43 5.42 6.17
C GLY A 84 -9.16 4.41 7.03
N GLN A 85 -8.83 3.14 6.86
CA GLN A 85 -9.57 2.05 7.48
C GLN A 85 -9.63 2.16 9.02
N GLY A 86 -10.83 2.02 9.57
CA GLY A 86 -11.07 1.99 11.01
C GLY A 86 -10.99 3.37 11.70
N ASP A 87 -11.14 4.44 10.94
CA ASP A 87 -11.36 5.78 11.48
C ASP A 87 -12.74 5.92 12.16
N ILE A 88 -13.04 7.12 12.69
CA ILE A 88 -14.31 7.38 13.38
C ILE A 88 -15.52 7.19 12.45
N PHE A 89 -15.38 7.50 11.15
CA PHE A 89 -16.45 7.33 10.19
C PHE A 89 -16.77 5.84 10.00
N ASP A 90 -15.76 5.01 9.70
CA ASP A 90 -15.92 3.56 9.58
C ASP A 90 -16.49 2.95 10.85
N ALA A 91 -15.94 3.33 12.01
CA ALA A 91 -16.32 2.74 13.29
C ALA A 91 -17.77 3.05 13.68
N GLU A 92 -18.27 4.26 13.40
CA GLU A 92 -19.68 4.60 13.66
C GLU A 92 -20.60 4.08 12.55
N PHE A 93 -20.14 4.03 11.30
CA PHE A 93 -20.89 3.40 10.21
C PHE A 93 -21.19 1.93 10.54
N GLU A 94 -20.19 1.16 10.94
CA GLU A 94 -20.32 -0.26 11.29
C GLU A 94 -21.14 -0.53 12.56
N LYS A 95 -21.20 0.42 13.50
CA LYS A 95 -22.05 0.30 14.69
C LYS A 95 -23.52 0.59 14.41
N GLY A 96 -23.81 1.34 13.35
CA GLY A 96 -25.17 1.68 12.95
C GLY A 96 -25.83 0.61 12.08
N ASP A 97 -26.92 0.99 11.43
CA ASP A 97 -27.70 0.16 10.51
C ASP A 97 -27.18 0.14 9.06
N ARG A 98 -26.08 0.87 8.78
CA ARG A 98 -25.32 0.82 7.51
C ARG A 98 -26.20 1.06 6.28
N ASN A 99 -27.01 2.12 6.30
CA ASN A 99 -27.88 2.46 5.19
C ASN A 99 -27.08 2.81 3.93
N GLU A 100 -27.51 2.25 2.81
CA GLU A 100 -27.00 2.57 1.48
C GLU A 100 -28.13 3.16 0.62
N TRP A 101 -27.79 4.04 -0.32
CA TRP A 101 -28.79 4.65 -1.21
C TRP A 101 -29.09 3.76 -2.41
N PHE A 102 -30.32 3.26 -2.48
CA PHE A 102 -30.82 2.47 -3.61
C PHE A 102 -31.46 3.41 -4.64
N ALA A 103 -30.72 3.73 -5.70
CA ALA A 103 -31.23 4.52 -6.82
C ALA A 103 -32.19 3.67 -7.65
N LYS A 104 -33.37 4.22 -7.97
CA LYS A 104 -34.40 3.52 -8.74
C LYS A 104 -34.16 3.73 -10.23
N CYS A 105 -33.85 2.68 -10.98
CA CYS A 105 -33.62 2.82 -12.41
C CYS A 105 -34.87 3.36 -13.14
N PRO A 106 -34.78 4.48 -13.90
CA PRO A 106 -35.93 5.03 -14.61
C PRO A 106 -36.36 4.18 -15.81
N LEU A 107 -35.52 3.23 -16.24
CA LEU A 107 -35.76 2.41 -17.43
C LEU A 107 -36.36 1.02 -17.12
N CYS A 108 -36.08 0.45 -15.95
CA CYS A 108 -36.61 -0.86 -15.55
C CYS A 108 -37.34 -0.86 -14.20
N GLY A 109 -37.30 0.24 -13.45
CA GLY A 109 -37.97 0.38 -12.16
C GLY A 109 -37.30 -0.36 -11.00
N LEU A 110 -36.26 -1.15 -11.25
CA LEU A 110 -35.49 -1.86 -10.22
C LEU A 110 -34.50 -0.91 -9.52
N SER A 111 -34.32 -1.11 -8.21
CA SER A 111 -33.47 -0.28 -7.38
C SER A 111 -32.15 -0.97 -7.04
N HIS A 112 -31.05 -0.24 -7.10
CA HIS A 112 -29.71 -0.77 -6.77
C HIS A 112 -28.80 0.31 -6.20
N ILE A 113 -27.74 -0.12 -5.51
CA ILE A 113 -26.69 0.77 -5.03
C ILE A 113 -25.78 1.13 -6.21
N MET A 114 -25.56 2.43 -6.42
CA MET A 114 -24.66 2.91 -7.47
C MET A 114 -23.21 2.63 -7.13
N LYS A 115 -22.45 2.10 -8.09
CA LYS A 115 -21.03 1.69 -7.90
C LYS A 115 -20.16 2.13 -9.06
N GLN A 116 -18.89 2.41 -8.79
CA GLN A 116 -17.88 2.79 -9.80
C GLN A 116 -17.76 1.78 -10.94
N VAL A 117 -17.91 0.47 -10.66
CA VAL A 117 -17.84 -0.60 -11.67
C VAL A 117 -18.91 -0.47 -12.77
N ASN A 118 -20.01 0.22 -12.48
CA ASN A 118 -21.09 0.47 -13.43
C ASN A 118 -20.85 1.73 -14.29
N VAL A 119 -19.78 2.49 -14.03
CA VAL A 119 -19.36 3.61 -14.87
C VAL A 119 -18.49 3.08 -16.01
N ILE A 120 -19.02 3.14 -17.22
CA ILE A 120 -18.32 2.69 -18.43
C ILE A 120 -17.67 3.89 -19.10
N LEU A 121 -16.35 3.78 -19.30
CA LEU A 121 -15.51 4.80 -19.90
C LEU A 121 -15.06 4.39 -21.29
N ASP A 122 -15.18 5.31 -22.25
CA ASP A 122 -14.57 5.14 -23.57
C ASP A 122 -13.05 5.14 -23.47
N LYS A 123 -12.41 4.37 -24.35
CA LYS A 123 -10.96 4.19 -24.37
C LYS A 123 -10.44 4.46 -25.77
N THR A 124 -9.15 4.74 -25.86
CA THR A 124 -8.44 4.77 -27.13
C THR A 124 -8.54 3.40 -27.83
N LYS A 125 -8.25 3.36 -29.13
CA LYS A 125 -8.17 2.10 -29.89
C LYS A 125 -7.17 1.09 -29.29
N SER A 126 -6.15 1.58 -28.59
CA SER A 126 -5.15 0.78 -27.86
C SER A 126 -5.60 0.34 -26.45
N GLY A 127 -6.83 0.65 -26.04
CA GLY A 127 -7.38 0.26 -24.74
C GLY A 127 -6.92 1.12 -23.56
N HIS A 128 -6.32 2.29 -23.81
CA HIS A 128 -5.95 3.25 -22.78
C HIS A 128 -7.10 4.20 -22.45
N LEU A 129 -7.15 4.70 -21.21
CA LEU A 129 -8.11 5.74 -20.83
C LEU A 129 -7.81 7.03 -21.61
N LEU A 130 -8.86 7.75 -21.97
CA LEU A 130 -8.74 9.09 -22.53
C LEU A 130 -8.15 10.07 -21.49
N HIS A 131 -7.68 11.23 -21.96
CA HIS A 131 -7.22 12.30 -21.08
C HIS A 131 -8.39 12.82 -20.23
N GLN A 132 -8.13 13.23 -18.98
CA GLN A 132 -9.17 13.67 -18.02
C GLN A 132 -10.11 14.74 -18.61
N GLU A 133 -9.57 15.72 -19.35
CA GLU A 133 -10.35 16.81 -19.93
C GLU A 133 -11.27 16.35 -21.07
N VAL A 134 -10.94 15.24 -21.73
CA VAL A 134 -11.80 14.65 -22.77
C VAL A 134 -13.04 14.04 -22.12
N TYR A 135 -12.92 13.41 -20.96
CA TYR A 135 -14.09 12.97 -20.22
C TYR A 135 -14.93 14.16 -19.76
N ARG A 136 -14.31 15.20 -19.18
CA ARG A 136 -15.02 16.41 -18.70
C ARG A 136 -15.72 17.20 -19.81
N SER A 137 -15.29 17.07 -21.07
CA SER A 137 -16.02 17.66 -22.21
C SER A 137 -17.35 16.98 -22.52
N GLY A 138 -17.63 15.82 -21.91
CA GLY A 138 -18.89 15.11 -22.01
C GLY A 138 -18.94 14.02 -23.07
N GLY A 139 -19.83 13.04 -22.87
CA GLY A 139 -20.17 12.04 -23.89
C GLY A 139 -19.21 10.85 -24.00
N HIS A 140 -18.21 10.77 -23.12
CA HIS A 140 -17.21 9.70 -23.09
C HIS A 140 -17.34 8.77 -21.88
N ALA A 141 -18.31 9.04 -21.01
CA ALA A 141 -18.66 8.19 -19.87
C ALA A 141 -20.17 7.97 -19.79
N ARG A 142 -20.58 6.84 -19.21
CA ARG A 142 -21.99 6.58 -18.87
C ARG A 142 -22.10 5.65 -17.68
N TYR A 143 -23.12 5.89 -16.86
CA TYR A 143 -23.53 4.91 -15.85
C TYR A 143 -24.44 3.86 -16.50
N VAL A 144 -24.15 2.58 -16.30
CA VAL A 144 -24.93 1.46 -16.86
C VAL A 144 -25.63 0.71 -15.74
N CYS A 145 -26.95 0.59 -15.84
CA CYS A 145 -27.74 -0.16 -14.86
C CYS A 145 -27.28 -1.63 -14.78
N PRO A 146 -27.00 -2.17 -13.59
CA PRO A 146 -26.56 -3.56 -13.43
C PRO A 146 -27.65 -4.57 -13.83
N ASP A 147 -28.93 -4.22 -13.67
CA ASP A 147 -30.06 -5.11 -13.97
C ASP A 147 -30.43 -5.11 -15.46
N CYS A 148 -30.75 -3.94 -16.03
CA CYS A 148 -31.24 -3.85 -17.41
C CYS A 148 -30.16 -3.56 -18.45
N ARG A 149 -28.91 -3.32 -18.02
CA ARG A 149 -27.73 -3.03 -18.88
C ARG A 149 -27.86 -1.81 -19.79
N LYS A 150 -28.89 -0.99 -19.61
CA LYS A 150 -29.05 0.27 -20.35
C LYS A 150 -28.22 1.39 -19.71
N ALA A 151 -27.62 2.21 -20.55
CA ALA A 151 -26.89 3.41 -20.14
C ALA A 151 -27.86 4.52 -19.75
N TRP A 152 -27.52 5.27 -18.70
CA TRP A 152 -28.24 6.47 -18.29
C TRP A 152 -27.55 7.70 -18.84
N ASN A 153 -28.35 8.65 -19.34
CA ASN A 153 -27.90 10.03 -19.44
C ASN A 153 -27.96 10.71 -18.07
N GLU A 154 -27.44 11.94 -17.99
CA GLU A 154 -27.33 12.67 -16.72
C GLU A 154 -28.70 12.99 -16.09
N TYR A 155 -29.71 13.27 -16.92
CA TYR A 155 -31.09 13.46 -16.46
C TYR A 155 -31.65 12.19 -15.81
N GLN A 156 -31.47 11.04 -16.46
CA GLN A 156 -31.90 9.73 -15.97
C GLN A 156 -31.14 9.33 -14.70
N ARG A 157 -29.85 9.66 -14.58
CA ARG A 157 -29.11 9.49 -13.34
C ARG A 157 -29.77 10.30 -12.22
N TRP A 158 -30.04 11.59 -12.45
CA TRP A 158 -30.63 12.45 -11.44
C TRP A 158 -32.06 12.01 -11.06
N GLU A 159 -32.86 11.58 -12.02
CA GLU A 159 -34.16 10.96 -11.77
C GLU A 159 -34.01 9.70 -10.89
N ALA A 160 -33.05 8.82 -11.22
CA ALA A 160 -32.80 7.60 -10.47
C ALA A 160 -32.42 7.86 -9.01
N VAL A 161 -31.57 8.86 -8.79
CA VAL A 161 -31.15 9.31 -7.46
C VAL A 161 -32.34 9.93 -6.73
N SER A 162 -33.09 10.82 -7.37
CA SER A 162 -34.22 11.54 -6.76
C SER A 162 -35.36 10.61 -6.32
N GLN A 163 -35.58 9.51 -7.03
CA GLN A 163 -36.57 8.49 -6.70
C GLN A 163 -36.02 7.40 -5.76
N GLY A 164 -34.77 7.53 -5.31
CA GLY A 164 -34.11 6.54 -4.47
C GLY A 164 -34.66 6.47 -3.03
N ARG A 165 -34.17 5.47 -2.31
CA ARG A 165 -34.48 5.21 -0.90
C ARG A 165 -33.23 4.71 -0.18
N TYR A 166 -33.00 5.16 1.04
CA TYR A 166 -32.08 4.48 1.96
C TYR A 166 -32.68 3.15 2.40
N ALA A 167 -31.87 2.10 2.41
CA ALA A 167 -32.23 0.85 3.06
C ALA A 167 -31.04 0.33 3.90
N PRO A 168 -31.31 -0.24 5.08
CA PRO A 168 -30.28 -0.83 5.94
C PRO A 168 -29.55 -1.99 5.26
N ASP A 169 -28.39 -2.33 5.82
CA ASP A 169 -27.65 -3.50 5.36
C ASP A 169 -28.49 -4.79 5.43
N GLY A 170 -28.32 -5.65 4.43
CA GLY A 170 -29.13 -6.86 4.24
C GLY A 170 -30.55 -6.63 3.71
N CYS A 171 -31.03 -5.39 3.58
CA CYS A 171 -32.32 -5.07 2.98
C CYS A 171 -32.22 -4.77 1.48
N LYS A 172 -33.36 -4.81 0.79
CA LYS A 172 -33.53 -4.41 -0.62
C LYS A 172 -34.70 -3.45 -0.75
N VAL A 173 -34.78 -2.73 -1.87
CA VAL A 173 -35.91 -1.87 -2.21
C VAL A 173 -36.62 -2.44 -3.44
N ASP A 174 -37.91 -2.72 -3.31
CA ASP A 174 -38.73 -3.22 -4.41
C ASP A 174 -39.15 -2.10 -5.39
N PRO A 175 -39.76 -2.44 -6.54
CA PRO A 175 -40.19 -1.43 -7.51
C PRO A 175 -41.21 -0.40 -6.98
N SER A 176 -41.98 -0.75 -5.94
CA SER A 176 -42.93 0.15 -5.27
C SER A 176 -42.24 1.11 -4.29
N GLY A 177 -40.96 0.90 -4.00
CA GLY A 177 -40.19 1.67 -3.02
C GLY A 177 -40.28 1.10 -1.60
N ARG A 178 -40.83 -0.10 -1.42
CA ARG A 178 -40.91 -0.78 -0.12
C ARG A 178 -39.58 -1.44 0.20
N ILE A 179 -39.13 -1.29 1.45
CA ILE A 179 -37.94 -1.97 1.97
C ILE A 179 -38.32 -3.41 2.32
N ILE A 180 -37.60 -4.37 1.74
CA ILE A 180 -37.74 -5.81 1.96
C ILE A 180 -36.50 -6.31 2.70
N GLY A 181 -36.69 -6.95 3.85
CA GLY A 181 -35.62 -7.51 4.68
C GLY A 181 -35.90 -7.32 6.17
N THR A 182 -34.94 -7.73 7.01
CA THR A 182 -35.01 -7.52 8.46
C THR A 182 -34.47 -6.14 8.79
N ILE A 183 -35.36 -5.18 9.05
CA ILE A 183 -34.97 -3.83 9.44
C ILE A 183 -34.47 -3.84 10.90
N PRO A 184 -33.21 -3.46 11.17
CA PRO A 184 -32.68 -3.44 12.53
C PRO A 184 -33.38 -2.35 13.37
N VAL A 185 -33.77 -2.69 14.59
CA VAL A 185 -34.25 -1.72 15.58
C VAL A 185 -33.04 -1.12 16.28
N THR A 186 -32.66 0.10 15.92
CA THR A 186 -31.50 0.79 16.48
C THR A 186 -31.79 2.28 16.68
N SER A 187 -31.11 2.90 17.66
CA SER A 187 -31.04 4.35 17.81
C SER A 187 -29.80 4.96 17.15
N HIS A 188 -28.96 4.13 16.55
CA HIS A 188 -27.72 4.52 15.87
C HIS A 188 -27.90 4.30 14.38
N HIS A 189 -28.31 5.36 13.68
CA HIS A 189 -28.47 5.33 12.23
C HIS A 189 -27.18 5.79 11.55
N SER A 190 -26.71 5.03 10.57
CA SER A 190 -25.54 5.37 9.77
C SER A 190 -25.86 5.23 8.29
N ALA A 191 -25.26 6.09 7.46
CA ALA A 191 -25.47 6.09 6.02
C ALA A 191 -24.23 6.57 5.27
N ARG A 192 -24.06 6.14 4.01
CA ARG A 192 -23.07 6.69 3.09
C ARG A 192 -23.70 7.63 2.08
N ILE A 193 -22.99 8.72 1.80
CA ILE A 193 -23.32 9.65 0.72
C ILE A 193 -22.16 9.61 -0.26
N THR A 194 -22.45 9.28 -1.51
CA THR A 194 -21.44 9.22 -2.58
C THR A 194 -21.66 10.33 -3.59
N ALA A 195 -20.64 10.64 -4.38
CA ALA A 195 -20.73 11.64 -5.42
C ALA A 195 -21.73 11.29 -6.53
N PHE A 196 -22.08 10.00 -6.69
CA PHE A 196 -23.15 9.57 -7.57
C PHE A 196 -24.51 10.16 -7.21
N MET A 197 -24.70 10.61 -5.96
CA MET A 197 -25.94 11.19 -5.47
C MET A 197 -26.00 12.71 -5.63
N LEU A 198 -24.91 13.35 -6.03
CA LEU A 198 -24.86 14.81 -6.15
C LEU A 198 -25.69 15.30 -7.35
N HIS A 199 -26.26 16.49 -7.18
CA HIS A 199 -27.00 17.15 -8.24
C HIS A 199 -26.07 17.42 -9.45
N PRO A 200 -26.55 17.29 -10.70
CA PRO A 200 -25.74 17.53 -11.91
C PRO A 200 -25.06 18.90 -12.00
N ALA A 201 -25.56 19.90 -11.27
CA ALA A 201 -24.94 21.23 -11.19
C ALA A 201 -23.62 21.26 -10.38
N PHE A 202 -23.37 20.23 -9.57
CA PHE A 202 -22.14 20.10 -8.77
C PHE A 202 -21.19 19.06 -9.34
N GLN A 203 -21.73 17.92 -9.78
CA GLN A 203 -20.93 16.80 -10.26
C GLN A 203 -21.75 15.95 -11.24
N THR A 204 -21.16 15.66 -12.40
CA THR A 204 -21.71 14.74 -13.41
C THR A 204 -20.93 13.42 -13.47
N ILE A 205 -21.45 12.43 -14.20
CA ILE A 205 -20.70 11.19 -14.49
C ILE A 205 -19.43 11.47 -15.30
N ASP A 206 -19.47 12.46 -16.20
CA ASP A 206 -18.33 12.87 -17.00
C ASP A 206 -17.23 13.52 -16.13
N ASP A 207 -17.60 14.30 -15.11
CA ASP A 207 -16.65 14.83 -14.13
C ASP A 207 -15.99 13.71 -13.32
N LEU A 208 -16.79 12.76 -12.80
CA LEU A 208 -16.29 11.58 -12.08
C LEU A 208 -15.37 10.72 -12.94
N ALA A 209 -15.69 10.59 -14.23
CA ALA A 209 -14.85 9.90 -15.20
C ALA A 209 -13.50 10.60 -15.39
N GLY A 210 -13.49 11.93 -15.47
CA GLY A 210 -12.27 12.73 -15.53
C GLY A 210 -11.38 12.51 -14.30
N ASP A 211 -11.96 12.57 -13.10
CA ASP A 211 -11.24 12.36 -11.84
C ASP A 211 -10.70 10.93 -11.73
N TRP A 212 -11.49 9.92 -12.10
CA TRP A 212 -11.04 8.54 -12.16
C TRP A 212 -9.89 8.33 -13.15
N ALA A 213 -9.99 8.92 -14.34
CA ALA A 213 -8.96 8.82 -15.36
C ALA A 213 -7.63 9.43 -14.91
N ASN A 214 -7.69 10.59 -14.25
CA ASN A 214 -6.54 11.21 -13.60
C ASN A 214 -5.95 10.28 -12.53
N ALA A 215 -6.79 9.78 -11.63
CA ALA A 215 -6.39 8.92 -10.53
C ALA A 215 -5.67 7.63 -10.99
N ILE A 216 -6.19 6.98 -12.03
CA ILE A 216 -5.56 5.78 -12.60
C ILE A 216 -4.26 6.12 -13.34
N THR A 217 -4.20 7.26 -14.02
CA THR A 217 -2.99 7.72 -14.72
C THR A 217 -1.87 8.02 -13.73
N GLU A 218 -2.16 8.76 -12.67
CA GLU A 218 -1.19 9.07 -11.61
C GLU A 218 -0.74 7.81 -10.84
N LYS A 219 -1.65 6.88 -10.58
CA LYS A 219 -1.30 5.58 -9.99
C LYS A 219 -0.28 4.82 -10.84
N LYS A 220 -0.42 4.83 -12.17
CA LYS A 220 0.55 4.19 -13.09
C LYS A 220 1.93 4.84 -13.03
N LYS A 221 1.99 6.14 -12.76
CA LYS A 221 3.25 6.88 -12.51
C LYS A 221 3.82 6.66 -11.11
N GLY A 222 3.13 5.88 -10.26
CA GLY A 222 3.54 5.58 -8.88
C GLY A 222 2.95 6.52 -7.82
N ASN A 223 2.11 7.49 -8.20
CA ASN A 223 1.43 8.40 -7.28
C ASN A 223 0.02 7.88 -6.97
N VAL A 224 -0.16 7.24 -5.82
CA VAL A 224 -1.43 6.61 -5.43
C VAL A 224 -2.42 7.60 -4.80
N LYS A 225 -1.93 8.77 -4.34
CA LYS A 225 -2.71 9.74 -3.56
C LYS A 225 -4.00 10.22 -4.28
N PRO A 226 -4.01 10.50 -5.60
CA PRO A 226 -5.24 10.90 -6.28
C PRO A 226 -6.30 9.80 -6.30
N LEU A 227 -5.90 8.52 -6.37
CA LEU A 227 -6.85 7.41 -6.30
C LEU A 227 -7.38 7.23 -4.87
N GLN A 228 -6.53 7.43 -3.86
CA GLN A 228 -6.99 7.45 -2.47
C GLN A 228 -8.03 8.55 -2.23
N ASP A 229 -7.76 9.76 -2.71
CA ASP A 229 -8.69 10.88 -2.61
C ASP A 229 -10.01 10.60 -3.34
N TYR A 230 -9.95 10.01 -4.54
CA TYR A 230 -11.17 9.61 -5.27
C TYR A 230 -12.01 8.61 -4.47
N ILE A 231 -11.40 7.53 -3.94
CA ILE A 231 -12.14 6.50 -3.19
C ILE A 231 -12.76 7.08 -1.91
N ASN A 232 -11.98 7.86 -1.16
CA ASN A 232 -12.44 8.47 0.08
C ASN A 232 -13.53 9.53 -0.15
N SER A 233 -13.27 10.49 -1.03
CA SER A 233 -14.09 11.69 -1.20
C SER A 233 -15.28 11.46 -2.14
N GLN A 234 -15.12 10.67 -3.21
CA GLN A 234 -16.18 10.45 -4.20
C GLN A 234 -17.02 9.20 -3.89
N LEU A 235 -16.40 8.13 -3.40
CA LEU A 235 -17.11 6.86 -3.14
C LEU A 235 -17.53 6.69 -1.66
N ALA A 236 -17.06 7.56 -0.76
CA ALA A 236 -17.25 7.41 0.68
C ALA A 236 -16.82 6.02 1.21
N GLU A 237 -15.82 5.44 0.56
CA GLU A 237 -15.22 4.18 0.92
C GLU A 237 -13.86 4.44 1.57
N SER A 238 -13.53 3.69 2.62
CA SER A 238 -12.20 3.79 3.22
C SER A 238 -11.14 3.19 2.32
N TRP A 239 -10.12 4.00 2.02
CA TRP A 239 -8.92 3.54 1.35
C TRP A 239 -8.26 2.40 2.13
N LYS A 240 -8.16 1.24 1.47
CA LYS A 240 -7.41 0.09 1.96
C LYS A 240 -6.02 0.13 1.33
N GLU A 241 -5.02 0.45 2.13
CA GLU A 241 -3.63 0.17 1.72
C GLU A 241 -3.50 -1.34 1.53
N THR A 242 -3.24 -1.77 0.30
CA THR A 242 -3.21 -3.20 -0.02
C THR A 242 -1.97 -3.82 0.63
N GLU A 243 -2.19 -4.70 1.60
CA GLU A 243 -1.15 -5.52 2.19
C GLU A 243 -0.43 -6.31 1.11
N LYS A 244 0.90 -6.41 1.23
CA LYS A 244 1.71 -7.22 0.32
C LYS A 244 1.87 -8.60 0.91
N VAL A 245 0.92 -9.46 0.58
CA VAL A 245 0.91 -10.85 1.02
C VAL A 245 1.91 -11.64 0.18
N THR A 246 2.93 -12.19 0.82
CA THR A 246 3.84 -13.15 0.16
C THR A 246 3.24 -14.54 0.29
N THR A 247 3.17 -15.35 -0.76
CA THR A 247 2.69 -16.74 -0.64
C THR A 247 3.56 -17.69 -1.43
N SER A 248 3.82 -18.88 -0.88
CA SER A 248 4.61 -19.91 -1.58
C SER A 248 3.91 -20.37 -2.86
N ARG A 249 2.58 -20.33 -2.91
CA ARG A 249 1.80 -20.62 -4.12
C ARG A 249 2.22 -19.75 -5.30
N VAL A 250 2.45 -18.45 -5.08
CA VAL A 250 2.92 -17.54 -6.13
C VAL A 250 4.36 -17.88 -6.50
N LEU A 251 5.26 -18.03 -5.53
CA LEU A 251 6.66 -18.38 -5.85
C LEU A 251 6.82 -19.71 -6.59
N ARG A 252 5.94 -20.70 -6.36
CA ARG A 252 5.97 -21.97 -7.10
C ARG A 252 5.74 -21.78 -8.60
N SER A 253 5.03 -20.75 -9.05
CA SER A 253 4.92 -20.44 -10.48
C SER A 253 6.17 -19.75 -11.05
N HIS A 254 7.08 -19.30 -10.19
CA HIS A 254 8.39 -18.75 -10.57
C HIS A 254 9.47 -19.83 -10.74
N ILE A 255 9.20 -21.07 -10.31
CA ILE A 255 10.13 -22.19 -10.50
C ILE A 255 10.14 -22.57 -11.99
N GLY A 256 11.27 -22.28 -12.64
CA GLY A 256 11.55 -22.63 -14.02
C GLY A 256 12.16 -24.02 -14.18
N THR A 257 12.72 -24.27 -15.37
CA THR A 257 13.25 -25.59 -15.77
C THR A 257 14.78 -25.71 -15.64
N TYR A 258 15.50 -24.61 -15.45
CA TYR A 258 16.96 -24.60 -15.38
C TYR A 258 17.44 -25.09 -14.00
N ARG A 259 18.60 -25.76 -13.96
CA ARG A 259 19.14 -26.36 -12.74
C ARG A 259 19.89 -25.35 -11.88
N LYS A 260 19.94 -25.62 -10.57
CA LYS A 260 20.81 -24.90 -9.63
C LYS A 260 22.26 -24.95 -10.12
N ARG A 261 22.99 -23.85 -9.94
CA ARG A 261 24.38 -23.64 -10.41
C ARG A 261 24.57 -23.57 -11.93
N THR A 262 23.50 -23.46 -12.72
CA THR A 262 23.58 -23.18 -14.16
C THR A 262 23.12 -21.77 -14.46
N VAL A 263 23.75 -21.11 -15.44
CA VAL A 263 23.46 -19.71 -15.80
C VAL A 263 22.59 -19.68 -17.06
N PRO A 264 21.30 -19.33 -16.99
CA PRO A 264 20.40 -19.37 -18.15
C PRO A 264 20.72 -18.32 -19.24
N ALA A 265 20.28 -18.62 -20.46
CA ALA A 265 20.31 -17.67 -21.57
C ALA A 265 19.49 -16.40 -21.24
N GLY A 266 20.17 -15.25 -21.17
CA GLY A 266 19.58 -13.95 -20.80
C GLY A 266 20.32 -13.25 -19.65
N VAL A 267 21.06 -14.00 -18.84
CA VAL A 267 21.93 -13.45 -17.80
C VAL A 267 23.15 -12.77 -18.42
N GLN A 268 23.43 -11.54 -18.02
CA GLN A 268 24.59 -10.75 -18.47
C GLN A 268 25.61 -10.52 -17.36
N ILE A 269 25.15 -10.38 -16.10
CA ILE A 269 26.03 -10.22 -14.94
C ILE A 269 25.54 -11.08 -13.77
N LEU A 270 26.47 -11.54 -12.92
CA LEU A 270 26.15 -12.21 -11.66
C LEU A 270 26.52 -11.34 -10.46
N THR A 271 25.65 -11.33 -9.47
CA THR A 271 25.91 -10.72 -8.16
C THR A 271 25.61 -11.67 -7.03
N CYS A 272 26.19 -11.42 -5.86
CA CYS A 272 25.99 -12.24 -4.68
C CYS A 272 25.56 -11.39 -3.49
N GLY A 273 24.60 -11.88 -2.70
CA GLY A 273 24.25 -11.33 -1.40
C GLY A 273 24.56 -12.33 -0.30
N ILE A 274 25.16 -11.84 0.79
CA ILE A 274 25.67 -12.66 1.89
C ILE A 274 25.09 -12.14 3.21
N ASP A 275 24.47 -13.02 3.98
CA ASP A 275 23.99 -12.75 5.34
C ASP A 275 24.82 -13.59 6.34
N VAL A 276 25.46 -12.91 7.29
CA VAL A 276 26.43 -13.50 8.23
C VAL A 276 25.73 -13.88 9.53
N GLN A 277 25.82 -15.14 9.93
CA GLN A 277 25.28 -15.67 11.17
C GLN A 277 26.41 -16.09 12.12
N ILE A 278 26.06 -16.68 13.27
CA ILE A 278 27.05 -17.03 14.31
C ILE A 278 28.04 -18.11 13.87
N ASP A 279 27.56 -19.15 13.19
CA ASP A 279 28.29 -20.39 12.85
C ASP A 279 28.28 -20.72 11.36
N HIS A 280 27.65 -19.88 10.54
CA HIS A 280 27.47 -20.08 9.11
C HIS A 280 27.21 -18.76 8.38
N VAL A 281 27.18 -18.83 7.05
CA VAL A 281 26.71 -17.73 6.20
C VAL A 281 25.64 -18.22 5.23
N TRP A 282 24.62 -17.40 5.00
CA TRP A 282 23.67 -17.59 3.92
C TRP A 282 24.14 -16.82 2.69
N VAL A 283 24.01 -17.44 1.52
CA VAL A 283 24.42 -16.83 0.25
C VAL A 283 23.35 -17.01 -0.81
N SER A 284 23.20 -15.97 -1.63
CA SER A 284 22.28 -15.96 -2.78
C SER A 284 22.97 -15.34 -3.99
N VAL A 285 23.17 -16.13 -5.03
CA VAL A 285 23.77 -15.72 -6.30
C VAL A 285 22.66 -15.51 -7.33
N GLU A 286 22.60 -14.30 -7.88
CA GLU A 286 21.56 -13.87 -8.81
C GLU A 286 22.18 -13.43 -10.13
N GLY A 287 21.60 -13.89 -11.24
CA GLY A 287 21.92 -13.43 -12.57
C GLY A 287 20.96 -12.35 -13.03
N TRP A 288 21.48 -11.27 -13.62
CA TRP A 288 20.69 -10.12 -14.06
C TRP A 288 20.76 -9.99 -15.58
N GLY A 289 19.61 -9.73 -16.19
CA GLY A 289 19.47 -9.48 -17.61
C GLY A 289 18.74 -8.17 -17.91
N TYR A 290 18.18 -8.12 -19.12
CA TYR A 290 17.50 -6.94 -19.64
C TYR A 290 16.33 -6.50 -18.73
N LEU A 291 16.23 -5.19 -18.47
CA LEU A 291 15.13 -4.57 -17.71
C LEU A 291 14.83 -5.23 -16.35
N SER A 292 15.87 -5.62 -15.60
CA SER A 292 15.73 -6.26 -14.28
C SER A 292 14.94 -7.58 -14.32
N GLU A 293 15.06 -8.35 -15.40
CA GLU A 293 14.82 -9.79 -15.35
C GLU A 293 15.96 -10.47 -14.55
N VAL A 294 15.60 -11.36 -13.63
CA VAL A 294 16.53 -11.92 -12.64
C VAL A 294 16.39 -13.44 -12.58
N TRP A 295 17.51 -14.15 -12.46
CA TRP A 295 17.54 -15.61 -12.29
C TRP A 295 18.28 -15.97 -11.01
N SER A 296 17.61 -16.70 -10.12
CA SER A 296 18.24 -17.37 -8.99
C SER A 296 19.18 -18.46 -9.49
N ILE A 297 20.49 -18.28 -9.32
CA ILE A 297 21.51 -19.26 -9.75
C ILE A 297 21.84 -20.22 -8.60
N TYR A 298 21.94 -19.68 -7.38
CA TYR A 298 22.23 -20.46 -6.19
C TYR A 298 21.71 -19.79 -4.94
N GLU A 299 20.93 -20.53 -4.15
CA GLU A 299 20.57 -20.20 -2.78
C GLU A 299 21.06 -21.28 -1.83
N GLY A 300 21.68 -20.91 -0.72
CA GLY A 300 22.00 -21.90 0.31
C GLY A 300 22.80 -21.37 1.48
N ARG A 301 23.09 -22.31 2.38
CA ARG A 301 23.89 -22.11 3.59
C ARG A 301 25.28 -22.70 3.37
N LEU A 302 26.31 -21.95 3.79
CA LEU A 302 27.70 -22.42 3.85
C LEU A 302 28.09 -22.57 5.33
N GLU A 303 28.40 -23.80 5.74
CA GLU A 303 28.88 -24.09 7.10
C GLU A 303 30.33 -23.64 7.24
N THR A 304 30.53 -22.39 7.64
CA THR A 304 31.87 -21.81 7.84
C THR A 304 32.48 -22.20 9.17
N GLY A 305 31.67 -22.51 10.19
CA GLY A 305 32.09 -22.50 11.59
C GLY A 305 31.92 -21.11 12.20
N ASP A 306 32.41 -20.91 13.43
CA ASP A 306 32.24 -19.64 14.17
C ASP A 306 32.81 -18.47 13.36
N THR A 307 31.97 -17.51 12.98
CA THR A 307 32.32 -16.39 12.08
C THR A 307 33.20 -15.32 12.74
N LYS A 308 33.87 -15.70 13.84
CA LYS A 308 34.74 -14.88 14.71
C LYS A 308 36.17 -15.13 14.28
N ASP A 309 36.42 -16.39 13.94
CA ASP A 309 37.68 -16.84 13.40
C ASP A 309 37.70 -16.49 11.92
N LEU A 310 38.61 -15.58 11.56
CA LEU A 310 38.69 -15.05 10.21
C LEU A 310 38.99 -16.15 9.17
N GLU A 311 39.68 -17.22 9.58
CA GLU A 311 39.99 -18.39 8.76
C GLU A 311 38.73 -19.10 8.23
N ASN A 312 37.63 -19.06 8.98
CA ASN A 312 36.36 -19.69 8.60
C ASN A 312 35.73 -19.02 7.37
N TYR A 313 36.07 -17.76 7.07
CA TYR A 313 35.64 -17.07 5.86
C TYR A 313 36.39 -17.51 4.59
N GLU A 314 37.46 -18.32 4.70
CA GLU A 314 38.17 -18.82 3.51
C GLU A 314 37.26 -19.72 2.66
N LEU A 315 36.29 -20.42 3.28
CA LEU A 315 35.25 -21.16 2.53
C LEU A 315 34.39 -20.22 1.69
N LEU A 316 33.98 -19.08 2.25
CA LEU A 316 33.23 -18.05 1.53
C LEU A 316 34.08 -17.41 0.42
N ARG A 317 35.36 -17.14 0.68
CA ARG A 317 36.30 -16.61 -0.32
C ARG A 317 36.44 -17.54 -1.51
N LYS A 318 36.61 -18.85 -1.27
CA LYS A 318 36.64 -19.87 -2.32
C LYS A 318 35.31 -19.94 -3.08
N PHE A 319 34.19 -19.87 -2.37
CA PHE A 319 32.86 -19.85 -2.99
C PHE A 319 32.69 -18.65 -3.93
N LEU A 320 33.10 -17.44 -3.53
CA LEU A 320 32.99 -16.23 -4.35
C LEU A 320 33.87 -16.26 -5.61
N LYS A 321 34.95 -17.06 -5.60
CA LYS A 321 35.82 -17.30 -6.77
C LYS A 321 35.30 -18.41 -7.70
N THR A 322 34.19 -19.05 -7.36
CA THR A 322 33.61 -20.11 -8.19
C THR A 322 33.27 -19.57 -9.57
N THR A 323 33.67 -20.30 -10.61
CA THR A 323 33.25 -20.05 -11.99
C THR A 323 31.93 -20.75 -12.26
N TRP A 324 30.99 -20.05 -12.87
CA TRP A 324 29.66 -20.53 -13.22
C TRP A 324 29.58 -20.71 -14.73
N VAL A 325 28.77 -21.67 -15.20
CA VAL A 325 28.68 -22.00 -16.63
C VAL A 325 27.23 -21.98 -17.12
N SER A 326 27.07 -21.72 -18.41
CA SER A 326 25.78 -21.87 -19.09
C SER A 326 25.47 -23.36 -19.29
N PRO A 327 24.20 -23.79 -19.19
CA PRO A 327 23.84 -25.17 -19.52
C PRO A 327 24.03 -25.51 -21.01
N ASP A 328 24.06 -24.50 -21.88
CA ASP A 328 24.15 -24.68 -23.33
C ASP A 328 25.60 -24.56 -23.86
N ASP A 329 26.52 -23.99 -23.06
CA ASP A 329 27.90 -23.73 -23.44
C ASP A 329 28.84 -23.70 -22.22
N ASP A 330 29.61 -24.78 -22.05
CA ASP A 330 30.60 -24.92 -20.96
C ASP A 330 31.82 -23.99 -21.12
N GLU A 331 32.05 -23.43 -22.31
CA GLU A 331 33.10 -22.42 -22.54
C GLU A 331 32.67 -21.03 -22.07
N MET A 332 31.35 -20.77 -22.01
CA MET A 332 30.79 -19.52 -21.53
C MET A 332 30.84 -19.44 -19.99
N LYS A 333 31.93 -18.85 -19.49
CA LYS A 333 32.20 -18.70 -18.06
C LYS A 333 31.67 -17.38 -17.51
N PHE A 334 30.97 -17.48 -16.41
CA PHE A 334 30.49 -16.36 -15.62
C PHE A 334 31.17 -16.32 -14.25
N PHE A 335 31.38 -15.12 -13.74
CA PHE A 335 31.97 -14.86 -12.43
C PHE A 335 31.02 -13.97 -11.64
N ILE A 336 31.13 -13.95 -10.32
CA ILE A 336 30.41 -12.97 -9.49
C ILE A 336 31.15 -11.63 -9.63
N TRP A 337 30.50 -10.65 -10.26
CA TRP A 337 31.10 -9.34 -10.54
C TRP A 337 31.16 -8.46 -9.29
N LYS A 338 30.15 -8.58 -8.42
CA LYS A 338 30.08 -7.84 -7.16
C LYS A 338 29.28 -8.62 -6.13
N ALA A 339 29.74 -8.59 -4.90
CA ALA A 339 29.08 -9.21 -3.76
C ALA A 339 28.81 -8.18 -2.66
N ALA A 340 27.66 -8.28 -2.00
CA ALA A 340 27.31 -7.46 -0.85
C ALA A 340 27.16 -8.34 0.39
N ILE A 341 27.87 -7.99 1.46
CA ILE A 341 27.91 -8.76 2.72
C ILE A 341 27.35 -7.95 3.87
N ASP A 342 26.44 -8.56 4.64
CA ASP A 342 25.91 -7.92 5.83
C ASP A 342 26.98 -7.78 6.91
N ILE A 343 27.12 -6.57 7.41
CA ILE A 343 28.04 -6.20 8.48
C ILE A 343 27.30 -6.00 9.82
N GLY A 344 25.98 -6.21 9.85
CA GLY A 344 25.14 -5.98 11.02
C GLY A 344 25.50 -6.83 12.24
N TYR A 345 25.83 -8.10 12.03
CA TYR A 345 26.10 -9.05 13.11
C TYR A 345 27.53 -8.92 13.69
N ARG A 346 28.55 -8.92 12.81
CA ARG A 346 29.99 -8.89 13.20
C ARG A 346 30.79 -7.85 12.42
N PRO A 347 30.74 -6.57 12.85
CA PRO A 347 31.31 -5.50 12.05
C PRO A 347 32.83 -5.55 11.87
N GLY A 348 33.58 -5.94 12.90
CA GLY A 348 35.04 -5.95 12.86
C GLY A 348 35.57 -7.04 11.92
N GLU A 349 35.12 -8.26 12.16
CA GLU A 349 35.56 -9.46 11.45
C GLU A 349 35.21 -9.40 9.95
N VAL A 350 34.00 -8.92 9.62
CA VAL A 350 33.61 -8.72 8.22
C VAL A 350 34.46 -7.64 7.55
N THR A 351 34.80 -6.55 8.26
CA THR A 351 35.67 -5.49 7.72
C THR A 351 37.08 -6.01 7.45
N ASP A 352 37.63 -6.81 8.38
CA ASP A 352 38.94 -7.42 8.23
C ASP A 352 38.96 -8.41 7.07
N PHE A 353 37.92 -9.24 6.93
CA PHE A 353 37.76 -10.18 5.83
C PHE A 353 37.73 -9.48 4.46
N ILE A 354 36.91 -8.42 4.32
CA ILE A 354 36.85 -7.62 3.09
C ILE A 354 38.23 -7.04 2.77
N SER A 355 38.95 -6.55 3.78
CA SER A 355 40.28 -5.96 3.59
C SER A 355 41.34 -6.97 3.12
N GLN A 356 41.16 -8.26 3.43
CA GLN A 356 42.02 -9.36 2.97
C GLN A 356 41.64 -9.90 1.58
N CYS A 357 40.44 -9.59 1.09
CA CYS A 357 39.89 -10.07 -0.19
C CYS A 357 39.92 -9.00 -1.28
N LYS A 358 41.04 -8.28 -1.44
CA LYS A 358 41.17 -7.19 -2.43
C LYS A 358 40.99 -7.64 -3.89
N GLU A 359 41.12 -8.93 -4.16
CA GLU A 359 40.85 -9.51 -5.47
C GLU A 359 39.35 -9.71 -5.78
N LEU A 360 38.47 -9.49 -4.79
CA LEU A 360 37.02 -9.59 -4.93
C LEU A 360 36.39 -8.19 -4.79
N ASP A 361 35.35 -7.91 -5.58
CA ASP A 361 34.55 -6.70 -5.41
C ASP A 361 33.44 -6.95 -4.36
N LEU A 362 33.86 -6.95 -3.09
CA LEU A 362 33.01 -7.21 -1.93
C LEU A 362 32.72 -5.91 -1.17
N ILE A 363 31.44 -5.56 -1.02
CA ILE A 363 31.01 -4.32 -0.36
C ILE A 363 30.22 -4.61 0.94
N PRO A 364 30.50 -3.89 2.04
CA PRO A 364 29.74 -4.05 3.27
C PRO A 364 28.42 -3.29 3.21
N VAL A 365 27.33 -3.98 3.54
CA VAL A 365 25.98 -3.42 3.58
C VAL A 365 25.35 -3.60 4.95
N ARG A 366 24.37 -2.75 5.27
CA ARG A 366 23.57 -2.84 6.49
C ARG A 366 22.19 -2.26 6.27
N GLY A 367 21.14 -2.91 6.76
CA GLY A 367 19.81 -2.30 6.80
C GLY A 367 19.74 -1.15 7.81
N ASP A 368 19.26 0.04 7.40
CA ASP A 368 19.06 1.18 8.32
C ASP A 368 17.67 1.81 8.12
N PRO A 369 16.74 1.64 9.09
CA PRO A 369 15.37 2.17 8.99
C PRO A 369 15.30 3.71 9.05
N SER A 370 16.41 4.39 9.37
CA SER A 370 16.49 5.86 9.32
C SER A 370 16.62 6.40 7.90
N VAL A 371 17.08 5.57 6.95
CA VAL A 371 17.21 5.94 5.53
C VAL A 371 15.84 5.81 4.86
N ARG A 372 15.11 6.92 4.72
CA ARG A 372 13.71 6.93 4.24
C ARG A 372 13.51 7.39 2.80
N THR A 373 14.26 8.41 2.37
CA THR A 373 13.99 9.12 1.12
C THR A 373 14.80 8.63 -0.07
N ARG A 374 16.04 8.23 0.17
CA ARG A 374 16.98 7.68 -0.83
C ARG A 374 17.06 6.16 -0.72
N PRO A 375 17.51 5.45 -1.77
CA PRO A 375 17.67 3.99 -1.73
C PRO A 375 18.74 3.56 -0.72
N TYR A 376 19.81 4.32 -0.55
CA TYR A 376 20.86 4.04 0.43
C TYR A 376 21.64 5.30 0.83
N ARG A 377 22.44 5.20 1.90
CA ARG A 377 23.44 6.19 2.33
C ARG A 377 24.80 5.52 2.41
N THR A 378 25.84 6.16 1.89
CA THR A 378 27.22 5.73 2.09
C THR A 378 27.81 6.32 3.38
N VAL A 379 28.49 5.48 4.16
CA VAL A 379 29.15 5.84 5.42
C VAL A 379 30.59 5.33 5.37
N LYS A 380 31.56 6.18 5.68
CA LYS A 380 32.96 5.76 5.78
C LYS A 380 33.20 4.99 7.09
N ILE A 381 33.84 3.84 7.00
CA ILE A 381 34.24 2.98 8.12
C ILE A 381 35.75 2.68 8.04
N ALA A 382 36.28 1.89 9.00
CA ALA A 382 37.69 1.48 9.03
C ALA A 382 38.68 2.66 8.90
N GLY A 383 38.50 3.70 9.72
CA GLY A 383 39.35 4.90 9.67
C GLY A 383 39.24 5.71 8.37
N GLY A 384 38.21 5.48 7.55
CA GLY A 384 37.99 6.19 6.28
C GLY A 384 38.43 5.43 5.03
N THR A 385 38.97 4.21 5.19
CA THR A 385 39.51 3.39 4.09
C THR A 385 38.44 2.58 3.35
N MET A 386 37.26 2.39 3.93
CA MET A 386 36.19 1.56 3.37
C MET A 386 34.82 2.26 3.46
N ASN A 387 33.98 2.02 2.46
CA ASN A 387 32.62 2.56 2.40
C ASN A 387 31.60 1.47 2.76
N ARG A 388 30.82 1.68 3.82
CA ARG A 388 29.62 0.90 4.13
C ARG A 388 28.39 1.55 3.51
N TYR A 389 27.49 0.72 3.00
CA TYR A 389 26.23 1.18 2.43
C TYR A 389 25.06 0.82 3.36
N ASP A 390 24.47 1.86 3.95
CA ASP A 390 23.27 1.74 4.79
C ASP A 390 22.04 1.77 3.86
N LEU A 391 21.36 0.64 3.71
CA LEU A 391 20.26 0.43 2.76
C LEU A 391 18.90 0.82 3.35
N ASN A 392 18.06 1.43 2.51
CA ASN A 392 16.63 1.59 2.77
C ASN A 392 15.94 0.24 2.54
N VAL A 393 15.86 -0.54 3.61
CA VAL A 393 15.32 -1.91 3.59
C VAL A 393 13.92 -1.96 2.97
N ASN A 394 13.04 -0.99 3.28
CA ASN A 394 11.69 -0.94 2.73
C ASN A 394 11.68 -0.76 1.21
N ASN A 395 12.60 0.06 0.67
CA ASN A 395 12.71 0.26 -0.77
C ASN A 395 13.08 -1.05 -1.49
N TYR A 396 14.11 -1.76 -1.00
CA TYR A 396 14.54 -3.02 -1.58
C TYR A 396 13.53 -4.15 -1.39
N LYS A 397 12.90 -4.28 -0.21
CA LYS A 397 11.79 -5.23 0.02
C LYS A 397 10.64 -5.01 -0.94
N ASN A 398 10.29 -3.74 -1.20
CA ASN A 398 9.25 -3.39 -2.16
C ASN A 398 9.64 -3.73 -3.61
N ARG A 399 10.91 -3.56 -3.99
CA ARG A 399 11.43 -3.95 -5.30
C ARG A 399 11.40 -5.47 -5.47
N LEU A 400 11.95 -6.20 -4.50
CA LEU A 400 11.96 -7.66 -4.48
C LEU A 400 10.54 -8.22 -4.58
N TYR A 401 9.59 -7.66 -3.82
CA TYR A 401 8.19 -8.06 -3.91
C TYR A 401 7.60 -7.89 -5.31
N ARG A 402 7.89 -6.78 -6.01
CA ARG A 402 7.38 -6.55 -7.38
C ARG A 402 7.87 -7.64 -8.33
N LEU A 403 9.13 -8.05 -8.22
CA LEU A 403 9.75 -9.05 -9.10
C LEU A 403 9.27 -10.48 -8.79
N LEU A 404 9.10 -10.82 -7.51
CA LEU A 404 8.72 -12.17 -7.05
C LEU A 404 7.22 -12.44 -6.93
N PHE A 405 6.38 -11.40 -6.75
CA PHE A 405 4.94 -11.58 -6.51
C PHE A 405 4.06 -10.65 -7.36
N GLY A 406 4.63 -9.57 -7.90
CA GLY A 406 3.90 -8.59 -8.70
C GLY A 406 3.90 -8.88 -10.20
N SER A 407 4.81 -9.74 -10.68
CA SER A 407 4.95 -10.07 -12.10
C SER A 407 4.39 -11.48 -12.36
N PRO A 408 3.27 -11.61 -13.09
CA PRO A 408 2.62 -12.91 -13.30
C PRO A 408 3.17 -13.71 -14.50
N VAL A 409 4.02 -13.10 -15.33
CA VAL A 409 4.51 -13.70 -16.58
C VAL A 409 6.04 -13.55 -16.67
N PRO A 410 6.77 -14.63 -17.04
CA PRO A 410 8.20 -14.57 -17.31
C PRO A 410 8.62 -13.50 -18.33
N GLY A 411 9.72 -12.81 -18.08
CA GLY A 411 10.27 -11.74 -18.94
C GLY A 411 10.81 -10.54 -18.14
N PRO A 412 11.00 -9.37 -18.79
CA PRO A 412 11.43 -8.13 -18.14
C PRO A 412 10.73 -7.83 -16.82
N GLY A 413 11.49 -7.69 -15.73
CA GLY A 413 10.95 -7.44 -14.39
C GLY A 413 10.37 -8.67 -13.70
N TYR A 414 10.74 -9.88 -14.11
CA TYR A 414 10.40 -11.15 -13.47
C TYR A 414 11.61 -11.76 -12.75
N TRP A 415 11.37 -12.41 -11.62
CA TRP A 415 12.40 -13.17 -10.89
C TRP A 415 12.18 -14.67 -11.04
N HIS A 416 13.06 -15.35 -11.76
CA HIS A 416 13.02 -16.80 -11.98
C HIS A 416 13.69 -17.54 -10.83
N LEU A 417 13.07 -18.65 -10.39
CA LEU A 417 13.64 -19.60 -9.44
C LEU A 417 14.09 -20.86 -10.18
N HIS A 418 15.20 -21.46 -9.76
CA HIS A 418 15.72 -22.67 -10.41
C HIS A 418 14.87 -23.91 -10.08
N ALA A 419 14.93 -24.95 -10.90
CA ALA A 419 14.15 -26.18 -10.77
C ALA A 419 14.35 -26.89 -9.41
N ASP A 420 15.56 -26.83 -8.85
CA ASP A 420 15.89 -27.45 -7.55
C ASP A 420 15.49 -26.59 -6.33
N THR A 421 14.61 -25.60 -6.50
CA THR A 421 14.15 -24.73 -5.39
C THR A 421 13.30 -25.53 -4.42
N ASP A 422 13.76 -25.64 -3.17
CA ASP A 422 13.09 -26.40 -2.12
C ASP A 422 12.17 -25.55 -1.24
N ASP A 423 11.47 -26.21 -0.32
CA ASP A 423 10.55 -25.55 0.61
C ASP A 423 11.26 -24.67 1.65
N GLU A 424 12.57 -24.87 1.91
CA GLU A 424 13.34 -24.00 2.79
C GLU A 424 13.55 -22.63 2.15
N VAL A 425 13.98 -22.60 0.88
CA VAL A 425 14.09 -21.37 0.09
C VAL A 425 12.74 -20.66 0.02
N LEU A 426 11.66 -21.38 -0.33
CA LEU A 426 10.32 -20.78 -0.39
C LEU A 426 9.85 -20.25 0.98
N SER A 427 10.22 -20.93 2.07
CA SER A 427 9.89 -20.50 3.43
C SER A 427 10.61 -19.20 3.79
N HIS A 428 11.89 -19.06 3.46
CA HIS A 428 12.66 -17.85 3.70
C HIS A 428 12.12 -16.68 2.86
N LEU A 429 11.84 -16.91 1.57
CA LEU A 429 11.32 -15.88 0.67
C LEU A 429 9.86 -15.47 0.94
N THR A 430 9.15 -16.21 1.79
CA THR A 430 7.78 -15.90 2.22
C THR A 430 7.69 -15.67 3.73
N ALA A 431 8.83 -15.46 4.40
CA ALA A 431 8.89 -15.27 5.83
C ALA A 431 8.24 -13.96 6.28
N GLU A 432 8.33 -12.92 5.45
CA GLU A 432 7.79 -11.59 5.70
C GLU A 432 6.61 -11.24 4.81
N GLU A 433 5.75 -10.35 5.29
CA GLU A 433 4.70 -9.70 4.51
C GLU A 433 4.52 -8.25 4.95
N GLN A 434 3.98 -7.41 4.07
CA GLN A 434 3.71 -6.02 4.43
C GLN A 434 2.31 -5.92 5.04
N ARG A 435 2.25 -5.68 6.34
CA ARG A 435 1.00 -5.48 7.09
C ARG A 435 0.79 -4.02 7.42
N LEU A 436 -0.49 -3.67 7.56
CA LEU A 436 -0.86 -2.37 8.10
C LEU A 436 -0.61 -2.36 9.61
N VAL A 437 0.43 -1.65 10.06
CA VAL A 437 0.74 -1.55 11.49
C VAL A 437 0.42 -0.14 11.97
N ARG A 438 -0.26 -0.04 13.11
CA ARG A 438 -0.52 1.24 13.76
C ARG A 438 0.78 1.78 14.35
N HIS A 439 1.25 2.94 13.88
CA HIS A 439 2.51 3.50 14.35
C HIS A 439 2.40 3.88 15.86
N PRO A 440 3.34 3.50 16.74
CA PRO A 440 3.17 3.63 18.19
C PRO A 440 3.02 5.07 18.71
N ARG A 441 3.64 6.05 18.02
CA ARG A 441 3.66 7.48 18.42
C ARG A 441 2.93 8.41 17.47
N ARG A 442 2.54 7.91 16.30
CA ARG A 442 1.89 8.69 15.25
C ARG A 442 0.69 7.87 14.90
N GLN A 443 -0.47 8.43 15.06
CA GLN A 443 -1.72 7.70 15.01
C GLN A 443 -2.19 7.50 13.56
N LYS A 444 -1.21 7.16 12.72
CA LYS A 444 -1.33 6.77 11.32
C LYS A 444 -1.00 5.29 11.23
N TYR A 445 -1.74 4.62 10.37
CA TYR A 445 -1.35 3.31 9.89
C TYR A 445 -0.20 3.48 8.91
N GLU A 446 0.83 2.67 9.08
CA GLU A 446 1.96 2.60 8.16
C GLU A 446 2.11 1.14 7.71
N LEU A 447 2.32 0.95 6.41
CA LEU A 447 2.66 -0.36 5.87
C LEU A 447 4.09 -0.73 6.29
N VAL A 448 4.20 -1.72 7.16
CA VAL A 448 5.48 -2.22 7.68
C VAL A 448 5.68 -3.66 7.24
N TRP A 449 6.89 -3.97 6.77
CA TRP A 449 7.30 -5.35 6.53
C TRP A 449 7.49 -6.06 7.87
N THR A 450 6.72 -7.11 8.10
CA THR A 450 6.69 -7.87 9.35
C THR A 450 6.85 -9.36 9.08
N LEU A 451 7.54 -10.06 9.98
CA LEU A 451 7.60 -11.53 9.93
C LEU A 451 6.22 -12.13 10.22
N LYS A 452 5.82 -13.13 9.45
CA LYS A 452 4.53 -13.81 9.63
C LYS A 452 4.42 -14.58 10.93
N LYS A 453 5.55 -15.08 11.42
CA LYS A 453 5.69 -15.80 12.69
C LYS A 453 6.95 -15.28 13.37
N GLU A 454 6.88 -15.11 14.68
CA GLU A 454 8.05 -14.81 15.49
C GLU A 454 9.11 -15.92 15.26
N HIS A 455 10.37 -15.51 15.12
CA HIS A 455 11.52 -16.39 14.86
C HIS A 455 11.57 -17.14 13.53
N ARG A 456 10.74 -16.76 12.54
CA ARG A 456 10.89 -17.34 11.19
C ARG A 456 12.14 -16.81 10.51
N ALA A 457 13.00 -17.72 10.03
CA ALA A 457 14.20 -17.36 9.27
C ALA A 457 13.84 -16.68 7.95
N ASN A 458 14.50 -15.56 7.66
CA ASN A 458 14.32 -14.74 6.46
C ASN A 458 15.67 -14.48 5.74
N HIS A 459 16.74 -15.20 6.09
CA HIS A 459 18.11 -14.88 5.64
C HIS A 459 18.25 -14.81 4.11
N LEU A 460 17.62 -15.70 3.35
CA LEU A 460 17.67 -15.68 1.89
C LEU A 460 16.91 -14.49 1.29
N TRP A 461 15.89 -13.98 1.98
CA TRP A 461 15.20 -12.74 1.59
C TRP A 461 16.17 -11.54 1.69
N ASP A 462 16.92 -11.47 2.77
CA ASP A 462 17.92 -10.43 2.98
C ASP A 462 19.13 -10.60 2.03
N CYS A 463 19.60 -11.82 1.77
CA CYS A 463 20.60 -12.08 0.74
C CYS A 463 20.15 -11.57 -0.64
N LYS A 464 18.89 -11.79 -1.05
CA LYS A 464 18.38 -11.27 -2.34
C LYS A 464 18.31 -9.74 -2.38
N ILE A 465 18.04 -9.10 -1.24
CA ILE A 465 18.14 -7.62 -1.12
C ILE A 465 19.57 -7.17 -1.34
N TYR A 466 20.55 -7.81 -0.71
CA TYR A 466 21.96 -7.45 -0.83
C TYR A 466 22.49 -7.70 -2.25
N SER A 467 22.13 -8.82 -2.87
CA SER A 467 22.45 -9.08 -4.28
C SER A 467 21.83 -8.04 -5.21
N SER A 468 20.58 -7.63 -4.95
CA SER A 468 19.91 -6.55 -5.71
C SER A 468 20.64 -5.20 -5.58
N PHE A 469 21.18 -4.90 -4.41
CA PHE A 469 21.98 -3.70 -4.20
C PHE A 469 23.33 -3.78 -4.95
N ALA A 470 24.02 -4.93 -4.89
CA ALA A 470 25.24 -5.14 -5.67
C ALA A 470 24.99 -4.95 -7.17
N ALA A 471 23.86 -5.44 -7.68
CA ALA A 471 23.45 -5.26 -9.07
C ALA A 471 23.16 -3.80 -9.41
N GLU A 472 22.54 -3.05 -8.49
CA GLU A 472 22.32 -1.62 -8.66
C GLU A 472 23.64 -0.84 -8.78
N GLN A 473 24.65 -1.18 -7.97
CA GLN A 473 25.99 -0.56 -8.06
C GLN A 473 26.69 -0.86 -9.39
N LEU A 474 26.39 -2.00 -10.03
CA LEU A 474 26.91 -2.36 -11.36
C LEU A 474 26.08 -1.77 -12.52
N GLY A 475 24.99 -1.06 -12.24
CA GLY A 475 24.12 -0.53 -13.29
C GLY A 475 23.25 -1.57 -13.98
N ALA A 476 22.95 -2.70 -13.32
CA ALA A 476 22.16 -3.82 -13.89
C ALA A 476 20.80 -3.40 -14.48
N HIS A 477 20.21 -2.33 -13.96
CA HIS A 477 18.94 -1.79 -14.45
C HIS A 477 19.01 -1.17 -15.85
N SER A 478 20.23 -0.87 -16.33
CA SER A 478 20.51 -0.27 -17.64
C SER A 478 21.12 -1.27 -18.62
N LEU A 479 21.11 -2.58 -18.31
CA LEU A 479 21.60 -3.60 -19.22
C LEU A 479 20.83 -3.57 -20.55
N PRO A 480 21.51 -3.64 -21.70
CA PRO A 480 20.87 -3.61 -23.01
C PRO A 480 20.14 -4.92 -23.31
N ASP A 481 19.25 -4.89 -24.31
CA ASP A 481 18.60 -6.10 -24.81
C ASP A 481 19.67 -7.01 -25.43
N PRO A 482 19.80 -8.29 -25.02
CA PRO A 482 20.74 -9.23 -25.60
C PRO A 482 20.71 -9.28 -27.13
N LYS A 483 19.55 -9.05 -27.76
CA LYS A 483 19.41 -9.01 -29.23
C LYS A 483 20.10 -7.82 -29.90
N THR A 484 20.42 -6.79 -29.12
CA THR A 484 21.11 -5.58 -29.58
C THR A 484 22.62 -5.61 -29.33
N ILE A 485 23.08 -6.59 -28.55
CA ILE A 485 24.51 -6.84 -28.29
C ILE A 485 25.02 -7.66 -29.48
N LYS A 486 25.84 -7.04 -30.33
CA LYS A 486 26.49 -7.68 -31.47
C LYS A 486 27.67 -8.55 -31.03
#